data_AF-A0A9E3UJ21-F1
#
_entry.id   AF-A0A9E3UJ21-F1
#
_cell.length_a   1.000
_cell.length_b   1.000
_cell.length_c   1.000
_cell.angle_alpha   90.00
_cell.angle_beta   90.00
_cell.angle_gamma   90.00
#
_symmetry.space_group_name_H-M   'P 1'
#
loop_
_entity.id
_entity.type
_entity.pdbx_description
1 polymer ?
#
loop_
_entity_poly.entity_id
_entity_poly.type
_entity_poly.pdbx_seq_one_letter_code
_entity_poly.pdbx_strand_id
1 'polypeptide(L)'
;MSRSRNGQFLMAGVVTFVVLAVASFLVFDRLLVLPARDPPLSVRQVLFEQTTGPRIIIDAGSNAYVGLDPEILERRFGHQTVLLADHAGYPLDMKLSRLEKYLHQGDVLILPLEWNYYVGHFSDRTFTDNVFTALKHYYRALPFWERARFFFTGMKFSSVFKYVRSLVLGEVARPSSRAIVSEWYAQLKHSPFGAALNDGPVPRYVGFFDCRSMLLFGEKNGAPDLERLADRLAAIARARQVKIALTWPVVIGKDCYDAYERDFRPAENALRAAMGRVGIPILGNPRDYYFADERYMLDTYYHPIAEGARIRTRRLAEQVAEAGILASQAVSAAELAQQRLEAVDAAIAGVAYRGLVPASNGTHVIDQTAVENNMLFGRGWSQPEANSFIWSDGLESVLAIRLPERRCRLTLNHFLHGEQRDSEVRLVPSRTWQSASEPIEVPAAARGVALLQLRHWDVKSPLELGQGTDPRLLKFNLQSFTVDCEG
;
A
#
# COMPACT_ATOMS: atom_id res chain seq x y z
N MET A 1 14.96 25.70 54.05
CA MET A 1 15.85 25.90 52.88
C MET A 1 15.07 26.66 51.80
N SER A 2 15.34 27.95 51.63
CA SER A 2 14.76 28.79 50.58
C SER A 2 15.34 28.35 49.23
N ARG A 3 14.51 27.90 48.28
CA ARG A 3 14.94 27.63 46.90
C ARG A 3 15.44 28.96 46.32
N SER A 4 16.71 29.02 45.90
CA SER A 4 17.28 30.24 45.32
C SER A 4 16.46 30.69 44.11
N ARG A 5 16.28 32.01 43.94
CA ARG A 5 15.56 32.60 42.79
C ARG A 5 16.12 32.09 41.45
N ASN A 6 17.43 31.83 41.39
CA ASN A 6 18.10 31.24 40.23
C ASN A 6 17.61 29.81 39.95
N GLY A 7 17.39 29.00 40.99
CA GLY A 7 16.83 27.66 40.86
C GLY A 7 15.39 27.67 40.36
N GLN A 8 14.58 28.65 40.78
CA GLN A 8 13.20 28.81 40.28
C GLN A 8 13.18 29.23 38.80
N PHE A 9 14.04 30.16 38.40
CA PHE A 9 14.17 30.59 37.00
C PHE A 9 14.62 29.45 36.07
N LEU A 10 15.65 28.70 36.47
CA LEU A 10 16.13 27.54 35.69
C LEU A 10 15.04 26.46 35.55
N MET A 11 14.33 26.16 36.65
CA MET A 11 13.21 25.21 36.61
C MET A 11 12.09 25.69 35.69
N ALA A 12 11.71 26.97 35.76
CA ALA A 12 10.70 27.52 34.87
C ALA A 12 11.14 27.46 33.39
N GLY A 13 12.41 27.74 33.11
CA GLY A 13 12.99 27.62 31.76
C GLY A 13 12.93 26.20 31.22
N VAL A 14 13.34 25.21 32.03
CA VAL A 14 13.29 23.78 31.65
C VAL A 14 11.85 23.32 31.42
N VAL A 15 10.92 23.66 32.32
CA VAL A 15 9.50 23.31 32.18
C VAL A 15 8.93 23.93 30.91
N THR A 16 9.19 25.21 30.66
CA THR A 16 8.73 25.91 29.45
C THR A 16 9.28 25.25 28.18
N PHE A 17 10.57 24.92 28.16
CA PHE A 17 11.19 24.22 27.03
C PHE A 17 10.52 22.87 26.77
N VAL A 18 10.30 22.06 27.80
CA VAL A 18 9.64 20.75 27.68
C VAL A 18 8.20 20.90 27.16
N VAL A 19 7.44 21.87 27.70
CA VAL A 19 6.06 22.13 27.25
C VAL A 19 6.04 22.53 25.77
N LEU A 20 6.92 23.43 25.34
CA LEU A 20 7.02 23.85 23.93
C LEU A 20 7.49 22.70 23.02
N ALA A 21 8.43 21.87 23.46
CA ALA A 21 8.89 20.72 22.72
C ALA A 21 7.76 19.70 22.52
N VAL A 22 7.01 19.38 23.58
CA VAL A 22 5.85 18.48 23.50
C VAL A 22 4.75 19.08 22.63
N ALA A 23 4.43 20.37 22.80
CA ALA A 23 3.43 21.04 21.99
C ALA A 23 3.81 21.05 20.51
N SER A 24 5.07 21.34 20.17
CA SER A 24 5.54 21.33 18.79
C SER A 24 5.48 19.94 18.16
N PHE A 25 5.87 18.89 18.90
CA PHE A 25 5.69 17.51 18.46
C PHE A 25 4.22 17.17 18.23
N LEU A 26 3.33 17.53 19.17
CA LEU A 26 1.90 17.20 19.04
C LEU A 26 1.25 17.93 17.86
N VAL A 27 1.58 19.21 17.65
CA VAL A 27 1.13 19.98 16.47
C VAL A 27 1.64 19.31 15.19
N PHE A 28 2.92 18.95 15.15
CA PHE A 28 3.51 18.30 13.98
C PHE A 28 2.91 16.91 13.71
N ASP A 29 2.84 16.04 14.71
CA ASP A 29 2.32 14.67 14.61
C ASP A 29 0.84 14.67 14.22
N ARG A 30 0.00 15.44 14.91
CA ARG A 30 -1.46 15.34 14.80
C ARG A 30 -2.10 16.27 13.79
N LEU A 31 -1.53 17.45 13.57
CA LEU A 31 -2.14 18.45 12.69
C LEU A 31 -1.48 18.49 11.31
N LEU A 32 -0.15 18.36 11.27
CA LEU A 32 0.60 18.53 10.02
C LEU A 32 0.81 17.20 9.28
N VAL A 33 1.29 16.16 9.96
CA VAL A 33 1.67 14.89 9.32
C VAL A 33 0.55 13.85 9.33
N LEU A 34 -0.14 13.67 10.46
CA LEU A 34 -1.22 12.69 10.60
C LEU A 34 -2.54 13.36 10.98
N PRO A 35 -3.12 14.22 10.12
CA PRO A 35 -4.54 14.54 10.30
C PRO A 35 -5.30 13.21 10.38
N ALA A 36 -6.21 13.12 11.35
CA ALA A 36 -6.85 11.86 11.72
C ALA A 36 -7.41 11.17 10.48
N ARG A 37 -6.86 9.98 10.18
CA ARG A 37 -7.15 9.19 8.98
C ARG A 37 -6.69 10.01 7.76
N ASP A 38 -5.63 9.66 7.03
CA ASP A 38 -5.41 10.16 5.64
C ASP A 38 -5.14 8.95 4.71
N PRO A 39 -5.67 8.88 3.47
CA PRO A 39 -5.59 7.63 2.71
C PRO A 39 -4.15 7.28 2.33
N PRO A 40 -3.80 5.98 2.25
CA PRO A 40 -2.54 5.57 1.64
C PRO A 40 -2.48 6.06 0.19
N LEU A 41 -1.38 6.65 -0.25
CA LEU A 41 -1.26 7.05 -1.66
C LEU A 41 -0.91 5.86 -2.57
N SER A 42 -0.22 4.86 -2.02
CA SER A 42 0.18 3.65 -2.73
C SER A 42 -0.92 2.61 -2.70
N VAL A 43 -1.31 2.08 -3.86
CA VAL A 43 -2.28 0.98 -3.92
C VAL A 43 -1.77 -0.29 -3.24
N ARG A 44 -0.44 -0.52 -3.23
CA ARG A 44 0.17 -1.63 -2.48
C ARG A 44 -0.13 -1.53 -0.98
N GLN A 45 -0.07 -0.31 -0.44
CA GLN A 45 -0.43 -0.07 0.96
C GLN A 45 -1.94 -0.24 1.18
N VAL A 46 -2.78 0.15 0.21
CA VAL A 46 -4.23 -0.13 0.26
C VAL A 46 -4.50 -1.63 0.33
N LEU A 47 -3.91 -2.42 -0.56
CA LEU A 47 -4.05 -3.88 -0.55
C LEU A 47 -3.54 -4.48 0.76
N PHE A 48 -2.43 -3.97 1.29
CA PHE A 48 -1.91 -4.45 2.57
C PHE A 48 -2.80 -4.09 3.77
N GLU A 49 -3.51 -2.96 3.74
CA GLU A 49 -4.40 -2.57 4.83
C GLU A 49 -5.82 -3.18 4.70
N GLN A 50 -6.31 -3.41 3.48
CA GLN A 50 -7.72 -3.74 3.23
C GLN A 50 -7.96 -5.20 2.80
N THR A 51 -6.97 -5.88 2.22
CA THR A 51 -7.17 -7.27 1.81
C THR A 51 -7.39 -8.14 3.04
N THR A 52 -8.51 -8.86 3.05
CA THR A 52 -8.92 -9.74 4.15
C THR A 52 -8.52 -11.18 3.89
N GLY A 53 -8.48 -11.99 4.95
CA GLY A 53 -8.06 -13.39 4.91
C GLY A 53 -6.54 -13.59 4.89
N PRO A 54 -6.08 -14.84 4.82
CA PRO A 54 -4.66 -15.17 4.74
C PRO A 54 -4.00 -14.66 3.45
N ARG A 55 -2.81 -14.07 3.56
CA ARG A 55 -2.08 -13.48 2.42
C ARG A 55 -0.62 -13.91 2.41
N ILE A 56 -0.01 -13.84 1.23
CA ILE A 56 1.45 -13.84 1.06
C ILE A 56 1.90 -12.38 1.01
N ILE A 57 2.67 -11.95 2.00
CA ILE A 57 3.22 -10.60 2.06
C ILE A 57 4.72 -10.67 1.77
N ILE A 58 5.19 -9.84 0.85
CA ILE A 58 6.60 -9.76 0.48
C ILE A 58 7.08 -8.33 0.68
N ASP A 59 8.12 -8.11 1.49
CA ASP A 59 8.70 -6.79 1.72
C ASP A 59 10.24 -6.85 1.69
N ALA A 60 10.83 -5.91 0.98
CA ALA A 60 12.27 -5.70 0.80
C ALA A 60 12.49 -4.34 0.09
N GLY A 61 13.65 -4.12 -0.52
CA GLY A 61 13.88 -2.97 -1.40
C GLY A 61 13.60 -3.26 -2.89
N SER A 62 14.27 -2.52 -3.76
CA SER A 62 13.99 -2.52 -5.20
C SER A 62 14.35 -3.85 -5.87
N ASN A 63 15.21 -4.65 -5.23
CA ASN A 63 15.57 -6.00 -5.68
C ASN A 63 14.34 -6.91 -5.80
N ALA A 64 13.40 -6.83 -4.85
CA ALA A 64 12.17 -7.61 -4.88
C ALA A 64 11.09 -6.90 -5.70
N TYR A 65 11.04 -5.57 -5.67
CA TYR A 65 10.09 -4.77 -6.44
C TYR A 65 10.18 -5.04 -7.96
N VAL A 66 11.40 -5.19 -8.48
CA VAL A 66 11.67 -5.50 -9.88
C VAL A 66 11.89 -7.00 -10.09
N GLY A 67 12.45 -7.69 -9.09
CA GLY A 67 12.94 -9.06 -9.25
C GLY A 67 11.98 -10.18 -8.90
N LEU A 68 10.70 -9.90 -8.64
CA LEU A 68 9.69 -10.93 -8.39
C LEU A 68 8.44 -10.69 -9.24
N ASP A 69 7.90 -11.78 -9.78
CA ASP A 69 6.55 -11.85 -10.35
C ASP A 69 5.58 -12.53 -9.35
N PRO A 70 4.80 -11.76 -8.54
CA PRO A 70 3.98 -12.33 -7.47
C PRO A 70 2.79 -13.15 -7.98
N GLU A 71 2.40 -13.01 -9.25
CA GLU A 71 1.32 -13.80 -9.85
C GLU A 71 1.65 -15.30 -9.83
N ILE A 72 2.93 -15.66 -9.90
CA ILE A 72 3.39 -17.05 -9.81
C ILE A 72 3.09 -17.64 -8.42
N LEU A 73 3.31 -16.88 -7.35
CA LEU A 73 3.01 -17.32 -5.98
C LEU A 73 1.50 -17.41 -5.76
N GLU A 74 0.76 -16.39 -6.21
CA GLU A 74 -0.70 -16.37 -6.10
C GLU A 74 -1.33 -17.58 -6.80
N ARG A 75 -0.94 -17.87 -8.05
CA ARG A 75 -1.43 -19.05 -8.79
C ARG A 75 -1.01 -20.38 -8.17
N ARG A 76 0.21 -20.45 -7.63
CA ARG A 76 0.75 -21.70 -7.05
C ARG A 76 0.04 -22.08 -5.76
N PHE A 77 -0.30 -21.09 -4.94
CA PHE A 77 -0.79 -21.31 -3.58
C PHE A 77 -2.26 -20.94 -3.39
N GLY A 78 -2.89 -20.18 -4.28
CA GLY A 78 -4.30 -19.76 -4.13
C GLY A 78 -4.50 -18.76 -2.99
N HIS A 79 -3.49 -17.93 -2.69
CA HIS A 79 -3.55 -16.87 -1.67
C HIS A 79 -3.28 -15.52 -2.30
N GLN A 80 -3.98 -14.49 -1.82
CA GLN A 80 -3.68 -13.10 -2.17
C GLN A 80 -2.22 -12.80 -1.93
N THR A 81 -1.52 -12.30 -2.96
CA THR A 81 -0.11 -11.92 -2.82
C THR A 81 0.05 -10.40 -2.93
N VAL A 82 0.70 -9.80 -1.93
CA VAL A 82 0.96 -8.36 -1.88
C VAL A 82 2.47 -8.10 -1.81
N LEU A 83 3.02 -7.48 -2.85
CA LEU A 83 4.41 -7.04 -2.89
C LEU A 83 4.52 -5.59 -2.40
N LEU A 84 5.07 -5.43 -1.20
CA LEU A 84 5.29 -4.15 -0.52
C LEU A 84 6.69 -3.57 -0.76
N ALA A 85 7.51 -4.28 -1.52
CA ALA A 85 8.89 -3.92 -1.79
C ALA A 85 9.02 -2.55 -2.47
N ASP A 86 10.03 -1.78 -2.06
CA ASP A 86 10.27 -0.42 -2.56
C ASP A 86 11.76 -0.09 -2.74
N HIS A 87 12.41 0.55 -1.77
CA HIS A 87 13.76 1.08 -1.89
C HIS A 87 14.65 0.50 -0.78
N ALA A 88 15.78 -0.11 -1.16
CA ALA A 88 16.68 -0.78 -0.22
C ALA A 88 17.37 0.16 0.77
N GLY A 89 17.38 1.48 0.48
CA GLY A 89 17.87 2.52 1.39
C GLY A 89 16.87 3.01 2.42
N TYR A 90 15.66 2.43 2.49
CA TYR A 90 14.73 2.75 3.56
C TYR A 90 15.04 1.91 4.81
N PRO A 91 14.97 2.50 6.03
CA PRO A 91 15.34 1.80 7.24
C PRO A 91 14.49 0.54 7.47
N LEU A 92 15.16 -0.60 7.71
CA LEU A 92 14.46 -1.86 7.97
C LEU A 92 13.50 -1.76 9.15
N ASP A 93 13.89 -1.03 10.21
CA ASP A 93 13.03 -0.83 11.38
C ASP A 93 11.69 -0.18 11.03
N MET A 94 11.65 0.70 10.03
CA MET A 94 10.42 1.36 9.56
C MET A 94 9.53 0.37 8.80
N LYS A 95 10.14 -0.49 7.98
CA LYS A 95 9.44 -1.60 7.30
C LYS A 95 8.84 -2.56 8.31
N LEU A 96 9.62 -2.97 9.31
CA LEU A 96 9.17 -3.87 10.36
C LEU A 96 8.04 -3.26 11.21
N SER A 97 8.08 -1.97 11.56
CA SER A 97 6.96 -1.32 12.28
C SER A 97 5.68 -1.28 11.42
N ARG A 98 5.80 -1.11 10.10
CA ARG A 98 4.67 -1.20 9.15
C ARG A 98 4.08 -2.61 9.09
N LEU A 99 4.94 -3.62 8.97
CA LEU A 99 4.53 -5.03 8.99
C LEU A 99 3.86 -5.39 10.32
N GLU A 100 4.48 -5.01 11.42
CA GLU A 100 3.97 -5.24 12.78
C GLU A 100 2.59 -4.63 12.97
N LYS A 101 2.25 -3.52 12.30
CA LYS A 101 0.94 -2.88 12.46
C LYS A 101 -0.19 -3.58 11.68
N TYR A 102 0.08 -4.06 10.47
CA TYR A 102 -0.94 -4.42 9.48
C TYR A 102 -0.90 -5.88 9.02
N LEU A 103 0.05 -6.68 9.51
CA LEU A 103 -0.04 -8.13 9.40
C LEU A 103 -1.21 -8.65 10.23
N HIS A 104 -1.92 -9.62 9.67
CA HIS A 104 -3.08 -10.25 10.26
C HIS A 104 -2.82 -11.75 10.42
N GLN A 105 -3.60 -12.38 11.30
CA GLN A 105 -3.51 -13.81 11.56
C GLN A 105 -3.61 -14.62 10.27
N GLY A 106 -2.70 -15.58 10.11
CA GLY A 106 -2.64 -16.46 8.94
C GLY A 106 -1.82 -15.94 7.77
N ASP A 107 -1.34 -14.69 7.82
CA ASP A 107 -0.39 -14.21 6.81
C ASP A 107 0.91 -15.03 6.83
N VAL A 108 1.53 -15.13 5.65
CA VAL A 108 2.90 -15.59 5.46
C VAL A 108 3.74 -14.42 4.96
N LEU A 109 4.73 -14.02 5.76
CA LEU A 109 5.68 -12.97 5.42
C LEU A 109 6.96 -13.58 4.84
N ILE A 110 7.35 -13.14 3.65
CA ILE A 110 8.61 -13.51 3.00
C ILE A 110 9.47 -12.26 2.85
N LEU A 111 10.71 -12.30 3.37
CA LEU A 111 11.65 -11.19 3.40
C LEU A 111 12.89 -11.47 2.52
N PRO A 112 12.83 -11.18 1.20
CA PRO A 112 13.97 -11.26 0.29
C PRO A 112 14.91 -10.05 0.43
N LEU A 113 15.44 -9.81 1.64
CA LEU A 113 16.18 -8.59 1.94
C LEU A 113 17.52 -8.54 1.20
N GLU A 114 17.87 -7.37 0.70
CA GLU A 114 19.18 -7.06 0.12
C GLU A 114 20.33 -7.23 1.12
N TRP A 115 21.55 -7.47 0.61
CA TRP A 115 22.73 -7.68 1.45
C TRP A 115 23.04 -6.51 2.38
N ASN A 116 22.72 -5.28 1.98
CA ASN A 116 22.91 -4.10 2.81
C ASN A 116 22.12 -4.14 4.13
N TYR A 117 21.08 -4.98 4.25
CA TYR A 117 20.37 -5.22 5.52
C TYR A 117 21.08 -6.21 6.45
N TYR A 118 22.06 -6.97 5.93
CA TYR A 118 22.81 -8.00 6.67
C TYR A 118 24.28 -7.64 6.91
N VAL A 119 24.86 -6.77 6.07
CA VAL A 119 26.29 -6.44 6.12
C VAL A 119 26.58 -5.02 6.61
N GLY A 120 25.55 -4.17 6.73
CA GLY A 120 25.74 -2.81 7.23
C GLY A 120 24.42 -2.07 7.46
N HIS A 121 24.53 -0.75 7.55
CA HIS A 121 23.38 0.14 7.58
C HIS A 121 23.48 1.15 6.45
N PHE A 122 22.44 1.24 5.63
CA PHE A 122 22.32 2.28 4.61
C PHE A 122 20.98 3.00 4.80
N SER A 123 21.05 4.30 5.07
CA SER A 123 19.89 5.17 5.08
C SER A 123 20.08 6.25 4.03
N ASP A 124 19.25 6.20 2.99
CA ASP A 124 19.23 7.27 2.00
C ASP A 124 18.53 8.52 2.57
N ARG A 125 19.05 9.71 2.25
CA ARG A 125 18.42 11.00 2.57
C ARG A 125 17.02 11.10 1.99
N THR A 126 16.76 10.41 0.87
CA THR A 126 15.44 10.31 0.25
C THR A 126 14.35 9.88 1.24
N PHE A 127 14.65 8.97 2.17
CA PHE A 127 13.67 8.57 3.18
C PHE A 127 13.29 9.76 4.07
N THR A 128 14.28 10.37 4.73
CA THR A 128 14.05 11.49 5.67
C THR A 128 13.42 12.71 5.01
N ASP A 129 13.68 12.93 3.72
CA ASP A 129 13.12 14.05 2.95
C ASP A 129 11.66 13.81 2.51
N ASN A 130 11.22 12.55 2.43
CA ASN A 130 9.89 12.19 1.92
C ASN A 130 8.99 11.47 2.93
N VAL A 131 9.48 11.17 4.14
CA VAL A 131 8.75 10.45 5.21
C VAL A 131 7.44 11.13 5.61
N PHE A 132 7.26 12.42 5.31
CA PHE A 132 6.04 13.19 5.60
C PHE A 132 5.17 13.50 4.39
N THR A 133 5.63 13.13 3.19
CA THR A 133 4.92 13.34 1.93
C THR A 133 4.54 11.97 1.33
N ALA A 134 5.29 11.49 0.34
CA ALA A 134 5.03 10.23 -0.35
C ALA A 134 5.16 9.00 0.57
N LEU A 135 6.02 9.07 1.59
CA LEU A 135 6.34 7.95 2.48
C LEU A 135 5.64 8.03 3.86
N LYS A 136 4.62 8.88 3.98
CA LYS A 136 3.82 9.10 5.21
C LYS A 136 3.29 7.82 5.88
N HIS A 137 3.09 6.76 5.10
CA HIS A 137 2.60 5.48 5.58
C HIS A 137 3.60 4.77 6.52
N TYR A 138 4.92 4.98 6.34
CA TYR A 138 5.94 4.50 7.27
C TYR A 138 5.85 5.21 8.63
N TYR A 139 5.79 6.54 8.63
CA TYR A 139 5.64 7.30 9.87
C TYR A 139 4.35 6.96 10.61
N ARG A 140 3.24 6.79 9.89
CA ARG A 140 1.95 6.39 10.46
C ARG A 140 1.96 5.01 11.11
N ALA A 141 2.84 4.12 10.67
CA ALA A 141 2.94 2.79 11.23
C ALA A 141 3.62 2.76 12.59
N LEU A 142 4.47 3.75 12.88
CA LEU A 142 5.22 3.81 14.12
C LEU A 142 4.31 3.95 15.35
N PRO A 143 4.60 3.20 16.43
CA PRO A 143 4.07 3.46 17.76
C PRO A 143 4.31 4.92 18.17
N PHE A 144 3.43 5.45 19.03
CA PHE A 144 3.49 6.86 19.45
C PHE A 144 4.88 7.28 19.97
N TRP A 145 5.50 6.46 20.81
CA TRP A 145 6.82 6.74 21.36
C TRP A 145 7.95 6.68 20.34
N GLU A 146 7.84 5.81 19.33
CA GLU A 146 8.79 5.77 18.23
C GLU A 146 8.66 6.98 17.33
N ARG A 147 7.44 7.51 17.12
CA ARG A 147 7.23 8.79 16.41
C ARG A 147 7.84 9.96 17.16
N ALA A 148 7.65 10.03 18.47
CA ALA A 148 8.26 11.05 19.32
C ALA A 148 9.79 10.95 19.27
N ARG A 149 10.35 9.75 19.46
CA ARG A 149 11.80 9.51 19.34
C ARG A 149 12.32 9.91 17.96
N PHE A 150 11.66 9.46 16.89
CA PHE A 150 12.04 9.79 15.52
C PHE A 150 12.00 11.32 15.29
N PHE A 151 10.98 12.00 15.81
CA PHE A 151 10.86 13.46 15.75
C PHE A 151 12.04 14.19 16.40
N PHE A 152 12.41 13.80 17.62
CA PHE A 152 13.44 14.50 18.38
C PHE A 152 14.87 14.07 18.05
N THR A 153 15.10 12.82 17.64
CA THR A 153 16.46 12.28 17.48
C THR A 153 16.77 11.78 16.07
N GLY A 154 15.75 11.37 15.31
CA GLY A 154 15.91 10.77 13.98
C GLY A 154 15.90 11.78 12.84
N MET A 155 15.57 13.05 13.12
CA MET A 155 15.23 14.04 12.11
C MET A 155 16.12 15.27 12.18
N LYS A 156 16.47 15.79 11.01
CA LYS A 156 17.05 17.12 10.90
C LYS A 156 15.94 18.16 11.00
N PHE A 157 16.16 19.18 11.83
CA PHE A 157 15.22 20.31 11.96
C PHE A 157 14.91 20.96 10.60
N SER A 158 15.87 20.96 9.66
CA SER A 158 15.69 21.44 8.29
C SER A 158 14.62 20.67 7.51
N SER A 159 14.49 19.35 7.71
CA SER A 159 13.47 18.53 7.02
C SER A 159 12.06 18.83 7.58
N VAL A 160 11.95 19.04 8.89
CA VAL A 160 10.70 19.51 9.53
C VAL A 160 10.31 20.88 8.98
N PHE A 161 11.25 21.83 9.01
CA PHE A 161 11.00 23.18 8.52
C PHE A 161 10.64 23.21 7.03
N LYS A 162 11.33 22.42 6.19
CA LYS A 162 11.01 22.27 4.76
C LYS A 162 9.57 21.80 4.56
N TYR A 163 9.12 20.80 5.32
CA TYR A 163 7.74 20.31 5.24
C TYR A 163 6.71 21.36 5.70
N VAL A 164 6.96 22.04 6.82
CA VAL A 164 6.06 23.11 7.30
C VAL A 164 5.98 24.24 6.28
N ARG A 165 7.13 24.68 5.75
CA ARG A 165 7.20 25.71 4.71
C ARG A 165 6.45 25.29 3.46
N SER A 166 6.60 24.05 3.01
CA SER A 166 5.94 23.57 1.79
C SER A 166 4.42 23.48 1.94
N LEU A 167 3.90 23.24 3.15
CA LEU A 167 2.47 23.37 3.47
C LEU A 167 2.01 24.84 3.44
N VAL A 168 2.76 25.75 4.08
CA VAL A 168 2.41 27.18 4.17
C VAL A 168 2.43 27.87 2.81
N LEU A 169 3.41 27.53 1.97
CA LEU A 169 3.56 28.09 0.62
C LEU A 169 2.70 27.36 -0.43
N GLY A 170 1.98 26.30 -0.05
CA GLY A 170 1.17 25.51 -0.98
C GLY A 170 1.98 24.71 -2.02
N GLU A 171 3.30 24.54 -1.80
CA GLU A 171 4.21 23.81 -2.70
C GLU A 171 3.89 22.30 -2.76
N VAL A 172 3.24 21.76 -1.74
CA VAL A 172 2.74 20.38 -1.72
C VAL A 172 1.22 20.39 -1.90
N ALA A 173 0.77 20.30 -3.15
CA ALA A 173 -0.64 20.07 -3.45
C ALA A 173 -1.03 18.65 -3.01
N ARG A 174 -2.03 18.54 -2.12
CA ARG A 174 -2.61 17.25 -1.79
C ARG A 174 -3.44 16.78 -3.00
N PRO A 175 -3.24 15.55 -3.50
CA PRO A 175 -4.07 15.05 -4.58
C PRO A 175 -5.53 15.01 -4.14
N SER A 176 -6.45 15.35 -5.05
CA SER A 176 -7.88 15.25 -4.77
C SER A 176 -8.29 13.80 -4.52
N SER A 177 -9.40 13.58 -3.81
CA SER A 177 -9.96 12.24 -3.58
C SER A 177 -10.11 11.44 -4.87
N ARG A 178 -10.55 12.10 -5.94
CA ARG A 178 -10.70 11.51 -7.28
C ARG A 178 -9.36 11.12 -7.88
N ALA A 179 -8.35 11.99 -7.79
CA ALA A 179 -7.01 11.68 -8.29
C ALA A 179 -6.42 10.47 -7.55
N ILE A 180 -6.61 10.36 -6.23
CA ILE A 180 -6.14 9.22 -5.44
C ILE A 180 -6.78 7.91 -5.91
N VAL A 181 -8.11 7.88 -6.02
CA VAL A 181 -8.83 6.65 -6.43
C VAL A 181 -8.52 6.28 -7.89
N SER A 182 -8.48 7.27 -8.78
CA SER A 182 -8.12 7.06 -10.19
C SER A 182 -6.71 6.47 -10.32
N GLU A 183 -5.76 7.00 -9.54
CA GLU A 183 -4.38 6.51 -9.53
C GLU A 183 -4.28 5.07 -9.02
N TRP A 184 -5.04 4.69 -8.00
CA TRP A 184 -5.07 3.31 -7.52
C TRP A 184 -5.54 2.33 -8.60
N TYR A 185 -6.61 2.66 -9.33
CA TYR A 185 -7.11 1.81 -10.42
C TYR A 185 -6.16 1.76 -11.61
N ALA A 186 -5.53 2.88 -11.95
CA ALA A 186 -4.48 2.91 -12.98
C ALA A 186 -3.32 1.99 -12.59
N GLN A 187 -2.83 2.08 -11.35
CA GLN A 187 -1.78 1.20 -10.84
C GLN A 187 -2.20 -0.27 -10.82
N LEU A 188 -3.42 -0.60 -10.39
CA LEU A 188 -3.91 -1.99 -10.41
C LEU A 188 -3.99 -2.58 -11.82
N LYS A 189 -4.35 -1.77 -12.82
CA LYS A 189 -4.42 -2.22 -14.21
C LYS A 189 -3.04 -2.58 -14.77
N HIS A 190 -2.01 -1.82 -14.38
CA HIS A 190 -0.63 -2.02 -14.86
C HIS A 190 0.18 -2.99 -14.00
N SER A 191 -0.03 -2.97 -12.69
CA SER A 191 0.72 -3.73 -11.70
C SER A 191 -0.21 -4.19 -10.56
N PRO A 192 -1.07 -5.19 -10.82
CA PRO A 192 -2.06 -5.64 -9.84
C PRO A 192 -1.44 -6.16 -8.54
N PHE A 193 -0.18 -6.59 -8.60
CA PHE A 193 0.56 -7.11 -7.45
C PHE A 193 1.56 -6.13 -6.85
N GLY A 194 1.81 -5.00 -7.52
CA GLY A 194 2.81 -4.02 -7.14
C GLY A 194 4.24 -4.31 -7.62
N ALA A 195 4.45 -5.25 -8.54
CA ALA A 195 5.74 -5.52 -9.17
C ALA A 195 6.00 -4.64 -10.40
N ALA A 196 7.26 -4.25 -10.62
CA ALA A 196 7.72 -3.49 -11.79
C ALA A 196 8.48 -4.39 -12.76
N LEU A 197 7.75 -5.30 -13.42
CA LEU A 197 8.33 -6.19 -14.43
C LEU A 197 8.63 -5.43 -15.73
N ASN A 198 9.80 -5.67 -16.30
CA ASN A 198 10.24 -5.08 -17.56
C ASN A 198 10.92 -6.13 -18.44
N ASP A 199 10.51 -6.25 -19.70
CA ASP A 199 10.95 -7.34 -20.59
C ASP A 199 12.33 -7.12 -21.22
N GLY A 200 12.87 -5.90 -21.18
CA GLY A 200 14.13 -5.57 -21.84
C GLY A 200 15.04 -4.69 -21.01
N PRO A 201 16.35 -4.65 -21.32
CA PRO A 201 17.29 -3.80 -20.63
C PRO A 201 16.90 -2.33 -20.80
N VAL A 202 17.11 -1.54 -19.76
CA VAL A 202 17.01 -0.07 -19.80
C VAL A 202 18.42 0.52 -19.61
N PRO A 203 18.63 1.84 -19.81
CA PRO A 203 19.96 2.42 -19.64
C PRO A 203 20.58 2.04 -18.29
N ARG A 204 21.77 1.42 -18.34
CA ARG A 204 22.46 0.90 -17.16
C ARG A 204 22.70 2.01 -16.13
N TYR A 205 22.28 1.78 -14.90
CA TYR A 205 22.52 2.66 -13.76
C TYR A 205 23.72 2.18 -12.91
N VAL A 206 24.67 1.48 -13.53
CA VAL A 206 25.86 0.89 -12.88
C VAL A 206 27.15 1.67 -13.16
N GLY A 207 27.06 2.95 -13.54
CA GLY A 207 28.22 3.74 -13.96
C GLY A 207 29.35 3.93 -12.94
N PHE A 208 29.16 3.59 -11.65
CA PHE A 208 30.11 3.92 -10.58
C PHE A 208 30.57 2.75 -9.69
N PHE A 209 29.94 1.57 -9.73
CA PHE A 209 30.29 0.43 -8.86
C PHE A 209 30.37 -0.87 -9.64
N ASP A 210 31.37 -1.71 -9.36
CA ASP A 210 31.35 -3.12 -9.73
C ASP A 210 30.30 -3.89 -8.91
N CYS A 211 29.96 -5.10 -9.33
CA CYS A 211 28.90 -5.88 -8.69
C CYS A 211 29.15 -6.10 -7.20
N ARG A 212 30.35 -6.54 -6.83
CA ARG A 212 30.70 -6.82 -5.44
C ARG A 212 30.62 -5.56 -4.59
N SER A 213 31.11 -4.43 -5.09
CA SER A 213 31.02 -3.14 -4.41
C SER A 213 29.57 -2.69 -4.21
N MET A 214 28.67 -2.97 -5.16
CA MET A 214 27.24 -2.69 -5.04
C MET A 214 26.56 -3.56 -3.98
N LEU A 215 26.87 -4.86 -3.92
CA LEU A 215 26.30 -5.77 -2.93
C LEU A 215 26.71 -5.43 -1.49
N LEU A 216 27.94 -4.93 -1.33
CA LEU A 216 28.50 -4.50 -0.03
C LEU A 216 28.30 -3.00 0.22
N PHE A 217 27.49 -2.33 -0.60
CA PHE A 217 27.26 -0.90 -0.50
C PHE A 217 26.46 -0.56 0.77
N GLY A 218 27.06 0.24 1.66
CA GLY A 218 26.47 0.69 2.93
C GLY A 218 27.51 1.30 3.86
N GLU A 219 27.08 2.07 4.86
CA GLU A 219 28.02 2.55 5.89
C GLU A 219 28.49 1.35 6.72
N LYS A 220 29.81 1.16 6.80
CA LYS A 220 30.44 0.13 7.65
C LYS A 220 30.37 0.45 9.15
N ASN A 221 29.62 1.48 9.55
CA ASN A 221 29.59 2.03 10.91
C ASN A 221 28.76 1.19 11.90
N GLY A 222 28.81 -0.14 11.76
CA GLY A 222 28.14 -1.13 12.61
C GLY A 222 27.57 -2.26 11.76
N ALA A 223 28.06 -3.48 11.99
CA ALA A 223 27.36 -4.67 11.51
C ALA A 223 25.93 -4.66 12.11
N PRO A 224 24.90 -5.02 11.33
CA PRO A 224 23.54 -5.02 11.85
C PRO A 224 23.41 -6.04 12.98
N ASP A 225 22.63 -5.68 13.99
CA ASP A 225 22.32 -6.56 15.12
C ASP A 225 21.31 -7.63 14.66
N LEU A 226 21.84 -8.73 14.11
CA LEU A 226 21.04 -9.83 13.57
C LEU A 226 20.26 -10.57 14.67
N GLU A 227 20.76 -10.56 15.91
CA GLU A 227 20.05 -11.15 17.05
C GLU A 227 18.82 -10.33 17.41
N ARG A 228 18.97 -9.00 17.45
CA ARG A 228 17.83 -8.09 17.64
C ARG A 228 16.82 -8.18 16.50
N LEU A 229 17.28 -8.34 15.25
CA LEU A 229 16.40 -8.58 14.11
C LEU A 229 15.61 -9.89 14.30
N ALA A 230 16.28 -10.99 14.67
CA ALA A 230 15.66 -12.28 14.93
C ALA A 230 14.60 -12.19 16.02
N ASP A 231 14.93 -11.57 17.15
CA ASP A 231 14.01 -11.39 18.28
C ASP A 231 12.80 -10.55 17.90
N ARG A 232 13.00 -9.47 17.12
CA ARG A 232 11.92 -8.62 16.64
C ARG A 232 10.98 -9.37 15.69
N LEU A 233 11.53 -10.12 14.73
CA LEU A 233 10.71 -10.93 13.82
C LEU A 233 9.95 -12.02 14.57
N ALA A 234 10.59 -12.68 15.55
CA ALA A 234 9.93 -13.67 16.38
C ALA A 234 8.81 -13.06 17.24
N ALA A 235 9.00 -11.84 17.74
CA ALA A 235 7.96 -11.10 18.45
C ALA A 235 6.76 -10.78 17.53
N ILE A 236 7.02 -10.32 16.30
CA ILE A 236 5.98 -10.08 15.29
C ILE A 236 5.24 -11.37 14.96
N ALA A 237 5.96 -12.47 14.69
CA ALA A 237 5.40 -13.79 14.38
C ALA A 237 4.42 -14.25 15.47
N ARG A 238 4.82 -14.14 16.74
CA ARG A 238 3.97 -14.51 17.89
C ARG A 238 2.78 -13.57 18.06
N ALA A 239 3.01 -12.25 18.04
CA ALA A 239 1.97 -11.25 18.29
C ALA A 239 0.89 -11.22 17.21
N ARG A 240 1.27 -11.49 15.96
CA ARG A 240 0.37 -11.47 14.80
C ARG A 240 -0.08 -12.85 14.35
N GLN A 241 0.45 -13.93 14.94
CA GLN A 241 0.14 -15.31 14.56
C GLN A 241 0.38 -15.54 13.06
N VAL A 242 1.56 -15.11 12.60
CA VAL A 242 2.00 -15.20 11.20
C VAL A 242 3.21 -16.11 11.09
N LYS A 243 3.39 -16.69 9.91
CA LYS A 243 4.63 -17.39 9.59
C LYS A 243 5.57 -16.41 8.89
N ILE A 244 6.85 -16.46 9.23
CA ILE A 244 7.87 -15.59 8.64
C ILE A 244 8.96 -16.47 8.03
N ALA A 245 9.45 -16.09 6.86
CA ALA A 245 10.60 -16.68 6.22
C ALA A 245 11.51 -15.58 5.65
N LEU A 246 12.82 -15.78 5.75
CA LEU A 246 13.79 -14.95 5.03
C LEU A 246 14.20 -15.67 3.75
N THR A 247 14.62 -14.91 2.75
CA THR A 247 15.26 -15.45 1.54
C THR A 247 16.26 -14.42 1.00
N TRP A 248 16.93 -14.76 -0.09
CA TRP A 248 18.08 -14.02 -0.59
C TRP A 248 17.71 -13.07 -1.75
N PRO A 249 18.48 -11.98 -1.93
CA PRO A 249 18.28 -11.09 -3.07
C PRO A 249 18.71 -11.79 -4.38
N VAL A 250 18.08 -11.40 -5.49
CA VAL A 250 18.59 -11.80 -6.81
C VAL A 250 19.86 -11.02 -7.10
N VAL A 251 20.88 -11.68 -7.65
CA VAL A 251 22.14 -11.04 -8.02
C VAL A 251 22.49 -11.46 -9.43
N ILE A 252 22.86 -10.50 -10.28
CA ILE A 252 23.14 -10.70 -11.69
C ILE A 252 24.53 -10.15 -11.97
N GLY A 253 25.37 -10.85 -12.75
CA GLY A 253 26.72 -10.42 -13.10
C GLY A 253 27.77 -11.48 -12.85
N LYS A 254 28.95 -11.33 -13.47
CA LYS A 254 29.96 -12.41 -13.51
C LYS A 254 30.74 -12.61 -12.21
N ASP A 255 31.07 -11.52 -11.52
CA ASP A 255 32.08 -11.55 -10.45
C ASP A 255 31.52 -11.17 -9.06
N CYS A 256 30.19 -11.16 -8.94
CA CYS A 256 29.48 -10.69 -7.75
C CYS A 256 29.84 -11.45 -6.46
N TYR A 257 30.12 -12.75 -6.60
CA TYR A 257 30.40 -13.67 -5.50
C TYR A 257 31.80 -14.29 -5.56
N ASP A 258 32.75 -13.67 -6.27
CA ASP A 258 34.12 -14.22 -6.43
C ASP A 258 34.86 -14.37 -5.11
N ALA A 259 34.60 -13.48 -4.15
CA ALA A 259 35.16 -13.53 -2.81
C ALA A 259 34.11 -13.88 -1.74
N TYR A 260 33.18 -14.77 -2.09
CA TYR A 260 32.05 -15.17 -1.25
C TYR A 260 32.44 -15.51 0.19
N GLU A 261 33.47 -16.34 0.34
CA GLU A 261 33.98 -16.84 1.61
C GLU A 261 34.40 -15.72 2.56
N ARG A 262 35.00 -14.65 2.01
CA ARG A 262 35.48 -13.52 2.80
C ARG A 262 34.35 -12.54 3.11
N ASP A 263 33.54 -12.22 2.10
CA ASP A 263 32.68 -11.03 2.16
C ASP A 263 31.22 -11.34 2.54
N PHE A 264 30.73 -12.55 2.25
CA PHE A 264 29.31 -12.89 2.41
C PHE A 264 29.07 -14.06 3.37
N ARG A 265 29.95 -15.07 3.39
CA ARG A 265 29.79 -16.25 4.26
C ARG A 265 29.69 -15.90 5.76
N PRO A 266 30.47 -14.95 6.32
CA PRO A 266 30.32 -14.59 7.73
C PRO A 266 28.92 -14.04 8.07
N ALA A 267 28.38 -13.16 7.21
CA ALA A 267 27.05 -12.60 7.38
C ALA A 267 25.96 -13.66 7.17
N GLU A 268 26.11 -14.54 6.18
CA GLU A 268 25.20 -15.68 5.98
C GLU A 268 25.16 -16.59 7.22
N ASN A 269 26.32 -16.98 7.75
CA ASN A 269 26.41 -17.85 8.92
C ASN A 269 25.78 -17.20 10.16
N ALA A 270 26.07 -15.91 10.38
CA ALA A 270 25.50 -15.15 11.49
C ALA A 270 23.97 -15.03 11.36
N LEU A 271 23.46 -14.77 10.16
CA LEU A 271 22.02 -14.71 9.89
C LEU A 271 21.35 -16.06 10.13
N ARG A 272 21.94 -17.16 9.64
CA ARG A 272 21.43 -18.52 9.85
C ARG A 272 21.41 -18.89 11.34
N ALA A 273 22.46 -18.54 12.09
CA ALA A 273 22.51 -18.78 13.53
C ALA A 273 21.40 -17.99 14.27
N ALA A 274 21.28 -16.69 14.01
CA ALA A 274 20.29 -15.83 14.65
C ALA A 274 18.85 -16.26 14.35
N MET A 275 18.53 -16.54 13.08
CA MET A 275 17.19 -16.99 12.68
C MET A 275 16.87 -18.41 13.18
N GLY A 276 17.86 -19.31 13.14
CA GLY A 276 17.74 -20.67 13.67
C GLY A 276 17.41 -20.70 15.16
N ARG A 277 18.01 -19.80 15.95
CA ARG A 277 17.73 -19.64 17.39
C ARG A 277 16.26 -19.36 17.68
N VAL A 278 15.59 -18.59 16.83
CA VAL A 278 14.18 -18.20 17.00
C VAL A 278 13.21 -19.03 16.15
N GLY A 279 13.70 -20.04 15.44
CA GLY A 279 12.89 -20.94 14.62
C GLY A 279 12.33 -20.31 13.34
N ILE A 280 12.95 -19.23 12.83
CA ILE A 280 12.57 -18.62 11.56
C ILE A 280 13.38 -19.28 10.42
N PRO A 281 12.75 -19.90 9.43
CA PRO A 281 13.46 -20.51 8.32
C PRO A 281 14.06 -19.45 7.36
N ILE A 282 15.23 -19.78 6.81
CA ILE A 282 15.81 -19.10 5.65
C ILE A 282 15.70 -20.03 4.46
N LEU A 283 14.98 -19.58 3.43
CA LEU A 283 14.70 -20.33 2.21
C LEU A 283 15.91 -20.26 1.27
N GLY A 284 16.40 -21.43 0.86
CA GLY A 284 17.50 -21.56 -0.10
C GLY A 284 18.84 -20.98 0.36
N ASN A 285 19.69 -20.71 -0.62
CA ASN A 285 21.05 -20.20 -0.49
C ASN A 285 21.26 -19.01 -1.44
N PRO A 286 22.23 -18.11 -1.17
CA PRO A 286 22.48 -16.95 -2.04
C PRO A 286 22.74 -17.28 -3.50
N ARG A 287 23.33 -18.46 -3.77
CA ARG A 287 23.61 -18.93 -5.14
C ARG A 287 22.37 -19.38 -5.91
N ASP A 288 21.27 -19.69 -5.23
CA ASP A 288 20.02 -20.12 -5.89
C ASP A 288 19.38 -18.99 -6.71
N TYR A 289 19.71 -17.73 -6.37
CA TYR A 289 19.24 -16.53 -7.05
C TYR A 289 20.37 -15.74 -7.71
N TYR A 290 21.47 -16.41 -8.01
CA TYR A 290 22.61 -15.84 -8.73
C TYR A 290 22.52 -16.14 -10.23
N PHE A 291 22.61 -15.09 -11.05
CA PHE A 291 22.59 -15.15 -12.51
C PHE A 291 23.91 -14.61 -13.07
N ALA A 292 24.83 -15.51 -13.42
CA ALA A 292 26.10 -15.10 -14.05
C ALA A 292 25.92 -14.46 -15.44
N ASP A 293 24.82 -14.81 -16.12
CA ASP A 293 24.49 -14.29 -17.44
C ASP A 293 23.82 -12.91 -17.34
N GLU A 294 24.55 -11.87 -17.74
CA GLU A 294 24.07 -10.48 -17.75
C GLU A 294 22.89 -10.23 -18.70
N ARG A 295 22.52 -11.17 -19.57
CA ARG A 295 21.30 -11.02 -20.39
C ARG A 295 20.04 -10.86 -19.53
N TYR A 296 20.09 -11.36 -18.30
CA TYR A 296 19.01 -11.24 -17.34
C TYR A 296 18.97 -9.88 -16.66
N MET A 297 19.96 -9.00 -16.85
CA MET A 297 20.06 -7.72 -16.16
C MET A 297 19.21 -6.63 -16.84
N LEU A 298 18.44 -5.90 -16.03
CA LEU A 298 17.64 -4.76 -16.46
C LEU A 298 18.48 -3.48 -16.52
N ASP A 299 19.01 -3.03 -15.37
CA ASP A 299 19.76 -1.77 -15.24
C ASP A 299 20.92 -1.85 -14.22
N THR A 300 20.81 -2.70 -13.20
CA THR A 300 21.75 -2.88 -12.10
C THR A 300 21.90 -4.35 -11.76
N TYR A 301 22.94 -4.68 -10.98
CA TYR A 301 23.21 -6.05 -10.54
C TYR A 301 22.13 -6.66 -9.62
N TYR A 302 21.15 -5.88 -9.18
CA TYR A 302 19.99 -6.32 -8.39
C TYR A 302 18.67 -6.40 -9.16
N HIS A 303 18.62 -5.88 -10.38
CA HIS A 303 17.36 -5.74 -11.11
C HIS A 303 17.37 -6.64 -12.33
N PRO A 304 16.61 -7.74 -12.32
CA PRO A 304 16.46 -8.58 -13.49
C PRO A 304 15.40 -8.03 -14.44
N ILE A 305 15.49 -8.42 -15.71
CA ILE A 305 14.33 -8.37 -16.62
C ILE A 305 13.25 -9.36 -16.15
N ALA A 306 12.05 -9.24 -16.71
CA ALA A 306 10.87 -10.04 -16.35
C ALA A 306 11.13 -11.54 -16.45
N GLU A 307 11.91 -12.01 -17.44
CA GLU A 307 12.29 -13.43 -17.53
C GLU A 307 13.06 -13.90 -16.28
N GLY A 308 14.06 -13.11 -15.84
CA GLY A 308 14.85 -13.41 -14.64
C GLY A 308 13.99 -13.36 -13.37
N ALA A 309 13.09 -12.39 -13.26
CA ALA A 309 12.12 -12.30 -12.15
C ALA A 309 11.22 -13.54 -12.08
N ARG A 310 10.70 -14.03 -13.21
CA ARG A 310 9.88 -15.25 -13.27
C ARG A 310 10.67 -16.51 -12.90
N ILE A 311 11.94 -16.63 -13.33
CA ILE A 311 12.81 -17.75 -12.92
C ILE A 311 13.03 -17.71 -11.40
N ARG A 312 13.36 -16.53 -10.86
CA ARG A 312 13.54 -16.34 -9.42
C ARG A 312 12.28 -16.70 -8.63
N THR A 313 11.10 -16.22 -9.04
CA THR A 313 9.88 -16.51 -8.30
C THR A 313 9.51 -17.99 -8.35
N ARG A 314 9.74 -18.71 -9.45
CA ARG A 314 9.49 -20.16 -9.50
C ARG A 314 10.35 -20.92 -8.49
N ARG A 315 11.64 -20.61 -8.43
CA ARG A 315 12.55 -21.18 -7.42
C ARG A 315 12.09 -20.85 -6.00
N LEU A 316 11.67 -19.60 -5.75
CA LEU A 316 11.11 -19.22 -4.45
C LEU A 316 9.84 -20.01 -4.12
N ALA A 317 8.95 -20.20 -5.09
CA ALA A 317 7.71 -20.96 -4.89
C ALA A 317 7.99 -22.44 -4.54
N GLU A 318 9.00 -23.05 -5.17
CA GLU A 318 9.47 -24.39 -4.83
C GLU A 318 9.97 -24.45 -3.39
N GLN A 319 10.85 -23.52 -3.01
CA GLN A 319 11.42 -23.47 -1.65
C GLN A 319 10.37 -23.20 -0.57
N VAL A 320 9.37 -22.34 -0.84
CA VAL A 320 8.25 -22.10 0.06
C VAL A 320 7.43 -23.38 0.28
N ALA A 321 7.20 -24.15 -0.79
CA ALA A 321 6.47 -25.41 -0.72
C ALA A 321 7.27 -26.48 0.05
N GLU A 322 8.56 -26.64 -0.25
CA GLU A 322 9.46 -27.59 0.43
C GLU A 322 9.59 -27.30 1.93
N ALA A 323 9.64 -26.02 2.31
CA ALA A 323 9.71 -25.62 3.70
C ALA A 323 8.38 -25.80 4.46
N GLY A 324 7.27 -26.15 3.79
CA GLY A 324 5.97 -26.38 4.42
C GLY A 324 5.36 -25.13 5.08
N ILE A 325 5.84 -23.94 4.71
CA ILE A 325 5.41 -22.68 5.34
C ILE A 325 4.02 -22.31 4.85
N LEU A 326 3.71 -22.58 3.58
CA LEU A 326 2.44 -22.24 2.97
C LEU A 326 1.81 -23.46 2.29
N ALA A 327 0.52 -23.66 2.54
CA ALA A 327 -0.27 -24.71 1.88
C ALA A 327 -1.06 -24.11 0.71
N SER A 328 -1.17 -24.86 -0.38
CA SER A 328 -2.02 -24.50 -1.51
C SER A 328 -3.51 -24.57 -1.14
N GLN A 329 -4.29 -23.63 -1.66
CA GLN A 329 -5.75 -23.57 -1.55
C GLN A 329 -6.39 -23.61 -2.94
N ALA A 330 -7.59 -24.18 -3.02
CA ALA A 330 -8.39 -24.24 -4.24
C ALA A 330 -9.20 -22.94 -4.45
N VAL A 331 -8.51 -21.80 -4.56
CA VAL A 331 -9.11 -20.51 -4.90
C VAL A 331 -8.67 -20.14 -6.31
N SER A 332 -9.61 -19.77 -7.17
CA SER A 332 -9.32 -19.41 -8.55
C SER A 332 -8.65 -18.04 -8.67
N ALA A 333 -7.85 -17.83 -9.72
CA ALA A 333 -7.25 -16.52 -9.99
C ALA A 333 -8.30 -15.41 -10.20
N ALA A 334 -9.48 -15.75 -10.73
CA ALA A 334 -10.58 -14.80 -10.92
C ALA A 334 -11.17 -14.34 -9.58
N GLU A 335 -11.39 -15.27 -8.65
CA GLU A 335 -11.83 -14.93 -7.29
C GLU A 335 -10.80 -14.06 -6.56
N LEU A 336 -9.51 -14.36 -6.70
CA LEU A 336 -8.45 -13.56 -6.10
C LEU A 336 -8.38 -12.16 -6.72
N ALA A 337 -8.52 -12.04 -8.05
CA ALA A 337 -8.60 -10.74 -8.70
C ALA A 337 -9.80 -9.92 -8.22
N GLN A 338 -10.96 -10.56 -8.02
CA GLN A 338 -12.16 -9.88 -7.49
C GLN A 338 -11.95 -9.41 -6.05
N GLN A 339 -11.43 -10.25 -5.16
CA GLN A 339 -11.12 -9.87 -3.78
C GLN A 339 -10.17 -8.67 -3.70
N ARG A 340 -9.21 -8.58 -4.61
CA ARG A 340 -8.28 -7.45 -4.70
C ARG A 340 -9.00 -6.14 -5.07
N LEU A 341 -9.93 -6.20 -6.03
CA LEU A 341 -10.76 -5.06 -6.39
C LEU A 341 -11.66 -4.64 -5.21
N GLU A 342 -12.27 -5.60 -4.52
CA GLU A 342 -13.09 -5.33 -3.33
C GLU A 342 -12.28 -4.68 -2.19
N ALA A 343 -11.01 -5.04 -2.01
CA ALA A 343 -10.12 -4.40 -1.05
C ALA A 343 -9.87 -2.92 -1.38
N VAL A 344 -9.70 -2.59 -2.68
CA VAL A 344 -9.59 -1.19 -3.12
C VAL A 344 -10.91 -0.45 -3.00
N ASP A 345 -12.03 -1.08 -3.37
CA ASP A 345 -13.38 -0.54 -3.19
C ASP A 345 -13.64 -0.16 -1.72
N ALA A 346 -13.26 -1.02 -0.77
CA ALA A 346 -13.39 -0.76 0.65
C ALA A 346 -12.59 0.47 1.11
N ALA A 347 -11.41 0.72 0.54
CA ALA A 347 -10.62 1.91 0.85
C ALA A 347 -11.26 3.22 0.36
N ILE A 348 -12.09 3.17 -0.69
CA ILE A 348 -12.79 4.35 -1.22
C ILE A 348 -13.62 5.01 -0.14
N ALA A 349 -14.31 4.24 0.71
CA ALA A 349 -15.10 4.79 1.81
C ALA A 349 -14.26 5.67 2.74
N GLY A 350 -13.03 5.26 3.02
CA GLY A 350 -12.08 6.05 3.80
C GLY A 350 -11.66 7.33 3.09
N VAL A 351 -11.42 7.31 1.77
CA VAL A 351 -11.12 8.52 0.99
C VAL A 351 -12.32 9.48 1.02
N ALA A 352 -13.50 8.96 0.69
CA ALA A 352 -14.76 9.70 0.65
C ALA A 352 -15.09 10.37 1.97
N TYR A 353 -14.95 9.66 3.11
CA TYR A 353 -15.23 10.22 4.43
C TYR A 353 -14.49 11.54 4.71
N ARG A 354 -13.30 11.69 4.13
CA ARG A 354 -12.34 12.75 4.48
C ARG A 354 -12.26 13.87 3.48
N GLY A 355 -12.29 13.52 2.20
CA GLY A 355 -12.10 14.49 1.14
C GLY A 355 -13.41 15.01 0.55
N LEU A 356 -14.56 14.55 1.05
CA LEU A 356 -15.87 15.00 0.62
C LEU A 356 -16.63 15.65 1.78
N VAL A 357 -17.52 16.56 1.43
CA VAL A 357 -18.47 17.23 2.33
C VAL A 357 -19.72 16.34 2.46
N PRO A 358 -20.32 16.21 3.66
CA PRO A 358 -21.61 15.53 3.81
C PRO A 358 -22.70 16.18 2.97
N ALA A 359 -23.42 15.38 2.18
CA ALA A 359 -24.58 15.83 1.44
C ALA A 359 -25.70 16.26 2.40
N SER A 360 -26.31 17.43 2.16
CA SER A 360 -27.49 17.86 2.90
C SER A 360 -28.73 17.04 2.51
N ASN A 361 -29.79 17.08 3.32
CA ASN A 361 -31.08 16.53 2.90
C ASN A 361 -31.56 17.22 1.60
N GLY A 362 -32.18 16.45 0.71
CA GLY A 362 -32.65 16.91 -0.60
C GLY A 362 -32.04 16.14 -1.78
N THR A 363 -32.37 16.59 -2.99
CA THR A 363 -31.90 16.00 -4.25
C THR A 363 -30.67 16.72 -4.77
N HIS A 364 -29.65 15.95 -5.11
CA HIS A 364 -28.36 16.41 -5.64
C HIS A 364 -28.20 15.90 -7.07
N VAL A 365 -28.19 16.81 -8.04
CA VAL A 365 -27.98 16.48 -9.46
C VAL A 365 -26.52 16.08 -9.68
N ILE A 366 -26.28 15.04 -10.48
CA ILE A 366 -24.92 14.66 -10.86
C ILE A 366 -24.42 15.62 -11.93
N ASP A 367 -23.75 16.68 -11.49
CA ASP A 367 -22.91 17.54 -12.30
C ASP A 367 -21.44 17.48 -11.83
N GLN A 368 -20.53 18.19 -12.50
CA GLN A 368 -19.12 18.21 -12.10
C GLN A 368 -18.92 18.65 -10.64
N THR A 369 -19.76 19.56 -10.13
CA THR A 369 -19.65 20.11 -8.77
C THR A 369 -20.13 19.12 -7.70
N ALA A 370 -21.23 18.39 -7.93
CA ALA A 370 -21.71 17.36 -7.00
C ALA A 370 -20.75 16.17 -6.91
N VAL A 371 -20.15 15.79 -8.04
CA VAL A 371 -19.12 14.74 -8.13
C VAL A 371 -17.83 15.14 -7.44
N GLU A 372 -17.54 16.43 -7.34
CA GLU A 372 -16.34 16.92 -6.66
C GLU A 372 -16.54 17.06 -5.14
N ASN A 373 -17.78 17.27 -4.68
CA ASN A 373 -18.04 17.63 -3.29
C ASN A 373 -18.59 16.50 -2.43
N ASN A 374 -19.48 15.65 -2.93
CA ASN A 374 -20.24 14.72 -2.08
C ASN A 374 -20.11 13.25 -2.48
N MET A 375 -19.62 12.98 -3.69
CA MET A 375 -19.53 11.64 -4.25
C MET A 375 -18.12 11.30 -4.74
N LEU A 376 -17.78 10.02 -4.78
CA LEU A 376 -16.55 9.52 -5.37
C LEU A 376 -16.84 8.24 -6.16
N PHE A 377 -16.55 8.26 -7.45
CA PHE A 377 -16.67 7.08 -8.30
C PHE A 377 -15.45 6.17 -8.15
N GLY A 378 -15.72 4.88 -7.98
CA GLY A 378 -14.74 3.80 -8.03
C GLY A 378 -14.66 3.21 -9.45
N ARG A 379 -14.47 1.89 -9.52
CA ARG A 379 -14.46 1.15 -10.79
C ARG A 379 -15.85 1.11 -11.45
N GLY A 380 -15.85 0.82 -12.75
CA GLY A 380 -17.07 0.54 -13.51
C GLY A 380 -17.88 1.77 -13.89
N TRP A 381 -17.24 2.94 -13.94
CA TRP A 381 -17.86 4.19 -14.39
C TRP A 381 -17.09 4.77 -15.57
N SER A 382 -17.83 5.35 -16.51
CA SER A 382 -17.27 6.09 -17.63
C SER A 382 -16.61 7.39 -17.15
N GLN A 383 -15.79 7.99 -18.02
CA GLN A 383 -15.43 9.38 -17.82
C GLN A 383 -16.67 10.28 -17.95
N PRO A 384 -16.77 11.37 -17.19
CA PRO A 384 -17.83 12.37 -17.39
C PRO A 384 -17.74 12.96 -18.80
N GLU A 385 -18.86 13.03 -19.48
CA GLU A 385 -18.96 13.57 -20.84
C GLU A 385 -19.37 15.05 -20.81
N ALA A 386 -18.93 15.83 -21.80
CA ALA A 386 -19.33 17.23 -21.90
C ALA A 386 -20.86 17.30 -22.15
N ASN A 387 -21.60 17.82 -21.17
CA ASN A 387 -23.08 17.89 -21.16
C ASN A 387 -23.81 16.55 -21.02
N SER A 388 -23.12 15.48 -20.64
CA SER A 388 -23.71 14.15 -20.49
C SER A 388 -23.35 13.53 -19.13
N PHE A 389 -24.30 12.74 -18.66
CA PHE A 389 -24.33 12.06 -17.38
C PHE A 389 -23.25 10.96 -17.30
N ILE A 390 -22.95 10.51 -16.09
CA ILE A 390 -21.94 9.45 -15.86
C ILE A 390 -22.63 8.10 -15.99
N TRP A 391 -22.14 7.27 -16.92
CA TRP A 391 -22.65 5.93 -17.16
C TRP A 391 -21.83 4.89 -16.42
N SER A 392 -22.47 3.80 -16.01
CA SER A 392 -21.75 2.58 -15.69
C SER A 392 -21.09 2.04 -16.96
N ASP A 393 -19.90 1.47 -16.82
CA ASP A 393 -19.16 0.80 -17.90
C ASP A 393 -18.75 -0.60 -17.43
N GLY A 394 -19.46 -1.61 -17.92
CA GLY A 394 -19.30 -3.01 -17.55
C GLY A 394 -20.40 -3.56 -16.64
N LEU A 395 -20.11 -4.71 -16.02
CA LEU A 395 -21.09 -5.49 -15.25
C LEU A 395 -21.24 -5.08 -13.80
N GLU A 396 -20.29 -4.32 -13.26
CA GLU A 396 -20.30 -3.86 -11.87
C GLU A 396 -19.73 -2.45 -11.79
N SER A 397 -20.29 -1.64 -10.91
CA SER A 397 -19.82 -0.28 -10.64
C SER A 397 -19.84 0.04 -9.16
N VAL A 398 -18.94 0.91 -8.71
CA VAL A 398 -18.78 1.23 -7.27
C VAL A 398 -18.75 2.73 -7.08
N LEU A 399 -19.49 3.25 -6.10
CA LEU A 399 -19.44 4.66 -5.74
C LEU A 399 -19.52 4.83 -4.23
N ALA A 400 -19.01 5.94 -3.72
CA ALA A 400 -19.13 6.33 -2.33
C ALA A 400 -19.78 7.70 -2.20
N ILE A 401 -20.74 7.86 -1.30
CA ILE A 401 -21.41 9.13 -1.02
C ILE A 401 -21.17 9.51 0.43
N ARG A 402 -20.68 10.74 0.67
CA ARG A 402 -20.56 11.29 2.03
C ARG A 402 -21.92 11.77 2.50
N LEU A 403 -22.38 11.21 3.61
CA LEU A 403 -23.66 11.50 4.25
C LEU A 403 -23.46 12.03 5.67
N PRO A 404 -24.44 12.72 6.27
CA PRO A 404 -24.43 13.04 7.70
C PRO A 404 -24.22 11.78 8.57
N GLU A 405 -23.57 11.91 9.73
CA GLU A 405 -23.29 10.78 10.64
C GLU A 405 -24.52 10.38 11.48
N ARG A 406 -25.59 10.05 10.77
CA ARG A 406 -26.89 9.65 11.32
C ARG A 406 -27.58 8.71 10.33
N ARG A 407 -28.75 8.20 10.70
CA ARG A 407 -29.53 7.35 9.80
C ARG A 407 -30.06 8.18 8.64
N CYS A 408 -29.86 7.65 7.43
CA CYS A 408 -30.31 8.30 6.20
C CYS A 408 -30.93 7.27 5.27
N ARG A 409 -31.88 7.73 4.45
CA ARG A 409 -32.38 7.04 3.28
C ARG A 409 -31.80 7.68 2.04
N LEU A 410 -31.35 6.84 1.11
CA LEU A 410 -30.73 7.27 -0.14
C LEU A 410 -31.53 6.71 -1.32
N THR A 411 -31.91 7.56 -2.27
CA THR A 411 -32.54 7.12 -3.53
C THR A 411 -31.64 7.49 -4.70
N LEU A 412 -31.42 6.56 -5.64
CA LEU A 412 -30.63 6.78 -6.85
C LEU A 412 -31.56 7.00 -8.05
N ASN A 413 -31.63 8.23 -8.54
CA ASN A 413 -32.41 8.53 -9.75
C ASN A 413 -31.53 8.26 -10.97
N HIS A 414 -32.02 7.44 -11.89
CA HIS A 414 -31.20 6.93 -12.99
C HIS A 414 -32.01 6.63 -14.26
N PHE A 415 -31.31 6.50 -15.38
CA PHE A 415 -31.82 5.91 -16.62
C PHE A 415 -31.11 4.57 -16.91
N LEU A 416 -31.82 3.69 -17.60
CA LEU A 416 -31.28 2.41 -18.05
C LEU A 416 -31.05 2.43 -19.57
N HIS A 417 -29.90 1.92 -20.00
CA HIS A 417 -29.62 1.65 -21.41
C HIS A 417 -30.06 0.22 -21.78
N GLY A 418 -30.66 0.08 -22.97
CA GLY A 418 -31.15 -1.20 -23.47
C GLY A 418 -32.39 -1.71 -22.72
N GLU A 419 -32.33 -2.96 -22.28
CA GLU A 419 -33.46 -3.64 -21.63
C GLU A 419 -33.80 -3.01 -20.27
N GLN A 420 -35.09 -2.97 -19.93
CA GLN A 420 -35.61 -2.28 -18.73
C GLN A 420 -35.42 -3.05 -17.42
N ARG A 421 -34.66 -4.15 -17.43
CA ARG A 421 -34.27 -4.82 -16.19
C ARG A 421 -33.33 -3.91 -15.40
N ASP A 422 -33.73 -3.59 -14.17
CA ASP A 422 -32.97 -2.71 -13.29
C ASP A 422 -31.64 -3.34 -12.84
N SER A 423 -30.71 -2.48 -12.43
CA SER A 423 -29.48 -2.86 -11.74
C SER A 423 -29.79 -3.21 -10.29
N GLU A 424 -28.97 -4.07 -9.71
CA GLU A 424 -29.01 -4.34 -8.28
C GLU A 424 -27.98 -3.47 -7.56
N VAL A 425 -28.28 -3.05 -6.35
CA VAL A 425 -27.38 -2.28 -5.48
C VAL A 425 -27.25 -2.95 -4.12
N ARG A 426 -26.06 -2.87 -3.53
CA ARG A 426 -25.81 -3.20 -2.13
C ARG A 426 -25.01 -2.11 -1.44
N LEU A 427 -25.32 -1.88 -0.17
CA LEU A 427 -24.51 -1.05 0.72
C LEU A 427 -23.42 -1.89 1.38
N VAL A 428 -22.14 -1.61 1.15
CA VAL A 428 -21.03 -2.35 1.78
C VAL A 428 -20.97 -2.04 3.29
N PRO A 429 -20.83 -3.05 4.19
CA PRO A 429 -20.50 -4.46 3.93
C PRO A 429 -21.69 -5.42 3.87
N SER A 430 -22.92 -4.93 3.68
CA SER A 430 -24.10 -5.79 3.50
C SER A 430 -23.89 -6.78 2.34
N ARG A 431 -24.45 -7.98 2.52
CA ARG A 431 -24.49 -9.01 1.47
C ARG A 431 -25.81 -9.02 0.71
N THR A 432 -26.78 -8.23 1.16
CA THR A 432 -28.11 -8.16 0.55
C THR A 432 -28.08 -7.21 -0.63
N TRP A 433 -28.51 -7.72 -1.78
CA TRP A 433 -28.76 -6.95 -2.99
C TRP A 433 -30.24 -6.56 -3.03
N GLN A 434 -30.52 -5.34 -3.48
CA GLN A 434 -31.86 -4.84 -3.72
C GLN A 434 -31.90 -4.10 -5.06
N SER A 435 -33.09 -3.77 -5.54
CA SER A 435 -33.24 -2.97 -6.76
C SER A 435 -32.62 -1.57 -6.59
N ALA A 436 -31.93 -1.05 -7.61
CA ALA A 436 -31.36 0.30 -7.57
C ALA A 436 -32.43 1.41 -7.56
N SER A 437 -33.65 1.10 -8.02
CA SER A 437 -34.82 1.98 -7.92
C SER A 437 -35.41 2.05 -6.49
N GLU A 438 -35.07 1.11 -5.62
CA GLU A 438 -35.58 1.09 -4.24
C GLU A 438 -34.72 1.96 -3.32
N PRO A 439 -35.32 2.66 -2.33
CA PRO A 439 -34.55 3.41 -1.36
C PRO A 439 -33.59 2.54 -0.55
N ILE A 440 -32.37 3.03 -0.36
CA ILE A 440 -31.28 2.38 0.36
C ILE A 440 -31.22 2.95 1.77
N GLU A 441 -31.46 2.11 2.78
CA GLU A 441 -31.34 2.49 4.18
C GLU A 441 -29.86 2.46 4.61
N VAL A 442 -29.34 3.63 4.98
CA VAL A 442 -27.96 3.81 5.45
C VAL A 442 -27.97 3.98 6.97
N PRO A 443 -27.50 2.98 7.74
CA PRO A 443 -27.49 3.06 9.19
C PRO A 443 -26.43 4.07 9.66
N ALA A 444 -26.64 4.66 10.84
CA ALA A 444 -25.65 5.55 11.47
C ALA A 444 -24.26 4.87 11.65
N ALA A 445 -24.25 3.54 11.77
CA ALA A 445 -23.03 2.73 11.85
C ALA A 445 -22.15 2.80 10.59
N ALA A 446 -22.68 3.24 9.45
CA ALA A 446 -21.90 3.49 8.22
C ALA A 446 -20.94 4.69 8.34
N ARG A 447 -20.92 5.36 9.51
CA ARG A 447 -20.00 6.48 9.83
C ARG A 447 -20.02 7.57 8.77
N GLY A 448 -21.21 7.85 8.23
CA GLY A 448 -21.42 8.93 7.28
C GLY A 448 -20.83 8.72 5.88
N VAL A 449 -20.59 7.47 5.46
CA VAL A 449 -20.34 7.14 4.05
C VAL A 449 -21.20 5.98 3.61
N ALA A 450 -21.95 6.15 2.53
CA ALA A 450 -22.61 5.06 1.81
C ALA A 450 -21.69 4.58 0.69
N LEU A 451 -21.01 3.44 0.90
CA LEU A 451 -20.26 2.76 -0.15
C LEU A 451 -21.21 1.79 -0.86
N LEU A 452 -21.55 2.09 -2.09
CA LEU A 452 -22.49 1.33 -2.90
C LEU A 452 -21.73 0.52 -3.95
N GLN A 453 -22.12 -0.74 -4.09
CA GLN A 453 -21.75 -1.55 -5.23
C GLN A 453 -23.01 -1.86 -6.02
N LEU A 454 -22.93 -1.66 -7.33
CA LEU A 454 -24.00 -1.94 -8.26
C LEU A 454 -23.60 -3.11 -9.15
N ARG A 455 -24.57 -3.95 -9.48
CA ARG A 455 -24.47 -5.02 -10.46
C ARG A 455 -25.46 -4.78 -11.58
N HIS A 456 -24.98 -4.92 -12.80
CA HIS A 456 -25.70 -4.60 -14.02
C HIS A 456 -26.02 -5.88 -14.79
N TRP A 457 -27.27 -5.98 -15.25
CA TRP A 457 -27.77 -7.12 -16.02
C TRP A 457 -28.06 -6.69 -17.46
N ASP A 458 -27.93 -7.63 -18.39
CA ASP A 458 -28.27 -7.43 -19.81
C ASP A 458 -27.54 -6.21 -20.42
N VAL A 459 -26.28 -6.01 -20.01
CA VAL A 459 -25.45 -4.89 -20.43
C VAL A 459 -25.07 -5.05 -21.89
N LYS A 460 -25.35 -4.03 -22.69
CA LYS A 460 -25.03 -3.98 -24.13
C LYS A 460 -24.44 -2.61 -24.44
N SER A 461 -23.58 -2.56 -25.44
CA SER A 461 -23.07 -1.31 -25.99
C SER A 461 -24.04 -0.68 -26.98
N PRO A 462 -24.00 0.65 -27.17
CA PRO A 462 -24.71 1.30 -28.27
C PRO A 462 -24.35 0.70 -29.64
N LEU A 463 -23.10 0.26 -29.82
CA LEU A 463 -22.65 -0.47 -31.01
C LEU A 463 -23.40 -1.79 -31.22
N GLU A 464 -23.52 -2.63 -30.19
CA GLU A 464 -24.25 -3.91 -30.26
C GLU A 464 -25.74 -3.74 -30.54
N LEU A 465 -26.34 -2.63 -30.10
CA LEU A 465 -27.72 -2.29 -30.37
C LEU A 465 -27.95 -1.60 -31.73
N GLY A 466 -26.89 -1.31 -32.48
CA GLY A 466 -26.97 -0.54 -33.73
C GLY A 466 -27.37 0.92 -33.54
N GLN A 467 -27.14 1.48 -32.34
CA GLN A 467 -27.52 2.83 -31.93
C GLN A 467 -26.37 3.84 -32.00
N GLY A 468 -25.17 3.40 -32.37
CA GLY A 468 -23.99 4.26 -32.50
C GLY A 468 -22.71 3.47 -32.73
N THR A 469 -21.56 4.14 -32.57
CA THR A 469 -20.22 3.53 -32.70
C THR A 469 -19.53 3.33 -31.35
N ASP A 470 -20.20 3.67 -30.25
CA ASP A 470 -19.64 3.56 -28.90
C ASP A 470 -19.59 2.08 -28.46
N PRO A 471 -18.38 1.53 -28.20
CA PRO A 471 -18.20 0.14 -27.83
C PRO A 471 -18.35 -0.12 -26.31
N ARG A 472 -18.55 0.92 -25.49
CA ARG A 472 -18.64 0.77 -24.03
C ARG A 472 -19.89 -0.02 -23.64
N LEU A 473 -19.78 -0.81 -22.58
CA LEU A 473 -20.87 -1.63 -22.06
C LEU A 473 -21.70 -0.81 -21.07
N LEU A 474 -22.69 -0.10 -21.59
CA LEU A 474 -23.48 0.86 -20.81
C LEU A 474 -24.74 0.21 -20.24
N LYS A 475 -25.08 0.54 -18.99
CA LYS A 475 -26.36 0.12 -18.40
C LYS A 475 -27.02 1.19 -17.55
N PHE A 476 -26.32 1.70 -16.55
CA PHE A 476 -26.89 2.53 -15.50
C PHE A 476 -26.38 3.96 -15.61
N ASN A 477 -27.27 4.92 -15.78
CA ASN A 477 -26.91 6.31 -15.88
C ASN A 477 -27.40 7.09 -14.66
N LEU A 478 -26.48 7.51 -13.79
CA LEU A 478 -26.84 8.18 -12.55
C LEU A 478 -27.14 9.66 -12.83
N GLN A 479 -28.38 10.07 -12.61
CA GLN A 479 -28.90 11.42 -12.88
C GLN A 479 -28.79 12.32 -11.65
N SER A 480 -29.23 11.79 -10.52
CA SER A 480 -29.21 12.48 -9.23
C SER A 480 -29.32 11.48 -8.10
N PHE A 481 -29.06 11.91 -6.88
CA PHE A 481 -29.38 11.15 -5.69
C PHE A 481 -30.13 12.01 -4.67
N THR A 482 -31.07 11.40 -3.96
CA THR A 482 -31.84 12.08 -2.91
C THR A 482 -31.43 11.55 -1.54
N VAL A 483 -31.12 12.46 -0.63
CA VAL A 483 -30.76 12.15 0.76
C VAL A 483 -31.88 12.60 1.69
N ASP A 484 -32.35 11.69 2.53
CA ASP A 484 -33.34 11.95 3.58
C ASP A 484 -32.82 11.39 4.90
N CYS A 485 -32.19 12.25 5.72
CA CYS A 485 -31.68 11.88 7.04
C CYS A 485 -32.63 12.31 8.16
N GLU A 486 -32.70 11.48 9.20
CA GLU A 486 -33.47 11.78 10.41
C GLU A 486 -32.99 13.10 11.06
N GLY A 487 -33.93 13.84 11.65
CA GLY A 487 -33.72 15.18 12.23
C GLY A 487 -32.71 15.21 13.36
#